data_AF-A0A836CJ28-F1
#
_entry.id   AF-A0A836CJ28-F1
#
_cell.length_a   1.000
_cell.length_b   1.000
_cell.length_c   1.000
_cell.angle_alpha   90.00
_cell.angle_beta   90.00
_cell.angle_gamma   90.00
#
_symmetry.space_group_name_H-M   'P 1'
#
loop_
_entity.id
_entity.type
_entity.pdbx_description
1 polymer ?
#
loop_
_entity_poly.entity_id
_entity_poly.type
_entity_poly.pdbx_seq_one_letter_code
_entity_poly.pdbx_strand_id
1 'polypeptide(L)'
;MRLSNAASVVIWYDSVTADTGELQWQDQLNARNTAWFDRCDGIFVNYTWKETYPAVSAARAQHRRWDVYMGIDAFGRNTFGGGQLHCDKVP
;
A
#
# COMPACT_ATOMS: atom_id res chain seq x y z
N MET A 1 -14.12 16.61 -5.68
CA MET A 1 -15.43 15.93 -5.63
C MET A 1 -15.23 14.52 -6.21
N ARG A 2 -15.30 13.48 -5.37
CA ARG A 2 -15.08 12.08 -5.78
C ARG A 2 -16.39 11.54 -6.33
N LEU A 3 -16.43 11.23 -7.62
CA LEU A 3 -17.53 10.48 -8.23
C LEU A 3 -17.25 8.99 -7.99
N SER A 4 -17.55 8.49 -6.80
CA SER A 4 -17.51 7.04 -6.56
C SER A 4 -18.64 6.42 -7.38
N ASN A 5 -18.31 5.78 -8.49
CA ASN A 5 -19.25 4.93 -9.20
C ASN A 5 -19.33 3.62 -8.43
N ALA A 6 -20.46 3.35 -7.76
CA ALA A 6 -20.64 2.15 -6.93
C ALA A 6 -20.43 0.82 -7.68
N ALA A 7 -20.39 0.86 -9.02
CA ALA A 7 -20.17 -0.30 -9.87
C ALA A 7 -18.70 -0.66 -10.11
N SER A 8 -17.73 0.21 -9.78
CA SER A 8 -16.31 -0.02 -10.11
C SER A 8 -15.37 0.44 -8.99
N VAL A 9 -14.30 -0.32 -8.77
CA VAL A 9 -13.25 -0.01 -7.80
C VAL A 9 -11.90 0.03 -8.52
N VAL A 10 -11.14 1.10 -8.33
CA VAL A 10 -9.78 1.28 -8.86
C VAL A 10 -8.77 1.17 -7.72
N ILE A 11 -7.88 0.18 -7.77
CA ILE A 11 -6.79 0.03 -6.80
C ILE A 11 -5.46 0.24 -7.51
N TRP A 12 -4.62 1.11 -6.95
CA TRP A 12 -3.26 1.31 -7.45
C TRP A 12 -2.28 0.36 -6.77
N TYR A 13 -1.41 -0.30 -7.53
CA TYR A 13 -0.29 -1.05 -6.96
C TYR A 13 0.92 -0.14 -6.78
N ASP A 14 1.48 -0.10 -5.57
CA ASP A 14 2.69 0.66 -5.22
C ASP A 14 3.90 0.24 -6.06
N SER A 15 4.09 0.90 -7.20
CA SER A 15 5.08 0.52 -8.22
C SER A 15 5.66 1.74 -8.92
N VAL A 16 4.85 2.46 -9.69
CA VAL A 16 5.32 3.63 -10.44
C VAL A 16 5.21 4.88 -9.57
N THR A 17 6.29 5.64 -9.43
CA THR A 17 6.32 6.88 -8.66
C THR A 17 5.59 8.00 -9.40
N ALA A 18 4.95 8.90 -8.65
CA ALA A 18 4.21 10.03 -9.21
C ALA A 18 5.10 11.18 -9.69
N ASP A 19 6.30 11.32 -9.12
CA ASP A 19 7.25 12.40 -9.42
C ASP A 19 8.11 12.08 -10.65
N THR A 20 8.61 10.85 -10.77
CA THR A 20 9.51 10.46 -11.88
C THR A 20 8.88 9.51 -12.90
N GLY A 21 7.79 8.83 -12.55
CA GLY A 21 7.21 7.80 -13.42
C GLY A 21 8.06 6.52 -13.48
N GLU A 22 8.99 6.34 -12.55
CA GLU A 22 9.88 5.17 -12.51
C GLU A 22 9.29 4.03 -11.68
N LEU A 23 9.64 2.80 -12.04
CA LEU A 23 9.34 1.62 -11.24
C LEU A 23 10.23 1.58 -10.00
N GLN A 24 9.67 1.94 -8.85
CA GLN A 24 10.28 1.82 -7.53
C GLN A 24 9.18 1.48 -6.53
N TRP A 25 9.34 0.44 -5.73
CA TRP A 25 8.39 0.13 -4.65
C TRP A 25 8.66 1.01 -3.43
N GLN A 26 7.63 1.60 -2.83
CA GLN A 26 7.78 2.45 -1.65
C GLN A 26 7.58 1.69 -0.34
N ASP A 27 6.85 0.57 -0.40
CA ASP A 27 6.45 -0.28 0.73
C ASP A 27 5.55 0.43 1.76
N GLN A 28 5.11 1.65 1.46
CA GLN A 28 4.25 2.45 2.33
C GLN A 28 3.60 3.55 1.52
N LEU A 29 2.52 4.12 2.05
CA LEU A 29 1.99 5.38 1.52
C LEU A 29 2.95 6.51 1.91
N ASN A 30 3.51 7.20 0.91
CA ASN A 30 4.42 8.33 1.10
C ASN A 30 4.28 9.37 -0.01
N ALA A 31 5.14 10.40 -0.02
CA ALA A 31 5.05 11.50 -0.98
C ALA A 31 5.13 11.07 -2.46
N ARG A 32 5.77 9.93 -2.76
CA ARG A 32 5.97 9.45 -4.13
C ARG A 32 4.76 8.70 -4.70
N ASN A 33 3.83 8.23 -3.87
CA ASN A 33 2.64 7.50 -4.34
C ASN A 33 1.30 8.08 -3.83
N THR A 34 1.33 9.14 -3.00
CA THR A 34 0.10 9.81 -2.51
C THR A 34 -0.77 10.33 -3.65
N ALA A 35 -0.16 10.88 -4.71
CA ALA A 35 -0.91 11.41 -5.84
C ALA A 35 -1.77 10.35 -6.56
N TRP A 36 -1.33 9.08 -6.54
CA TRP A 36 -2.09 7.94 -7.04
C TRP A 36 -3.21 7.55 -6.06
N PHE A 37 -2.89 7.43 -4.77
CA PHE A 37 -3.87 7.12 -3.73
C PHE A 37 -5.05 8.12 -3.71
N ASP A 38 -4.77 9.41 -3.93
CA ASP A 38 -5.79 10.47 -3.99
C ASP A 38 -6.73 10.34 -5.21
N ARG A 39 -6.32 9.61 -6.25
CA ARG A 39 -7.05 9.42 -7.51
C ARG A 39 -7.70 8.03 -7.65
N CYS A 40 -7.36 7.10 -6.77
CA CYS A 40 -7.86 5.73 -6.79
C CYS A 40 -8.74 5.45 -5.56
N ASP A 41 -9.48 4.35 -5.59
CA ASP A 41 -10.31 3.93 -4.47
C ASP A 41 -9.51 3.35 -3.30
N GLY A 42 -8.34 2.80 -3.59
CA GLY A 42 -7.33 2.46 -2.59
C GLY A 42 -5.96 2.22 -3.22
N ILE A 43 -4.98 1.92 -2.36
CA ILE A 43 -3.62 1.58 -2.76
C ILE A 43 -3.22 0.25 -2.12
N PHE A 44 -2.65 -0.65 -2.92
CA PHE A 44 -2.05 -1.89 -2.47
C PHE A 44 -0.54 -1.70 -2.41
N VAL A 45 0.01 -1.59 -1.20
CA VAL A 45 1.43 -1.35 -0.99
C VAL A 45 2.24 -2.63 -1.12
N ASN A 46 3.46 -2.50 -1.61
CA ASN A 46 4.35 -3.63 -1.84
C ASN A 46 4.72 -4.35 -0.53
N TYR A 47 4.97 -5.65 -0.61
CA TYR A 47 5.01 -6.59 0.53
C TYR A 47 6.28 -6.55 1.38
N THR A 48 7.28 -5.72 1.03
CA THR A 48 8.54 -5.60 1.78
C THR A 48 8.51 -4.48 2.84
N TRP A 49 7.31 -4.10 3.30
CA TRP A 49 7.09 -3.09 4.35
C TRP A 49 7.64 -3.51 5.71
N LYS A 50 7.94 -2.53 6.58
CA LYS A 50 8.49 -2.76 7.93
C LYS A 50 7.42 -2.53 9.00
N GLU A 51 7.69 -2.98 10.24
CA GLU A 51 6.76 -2.87 11.39
C GLU A 51 6.07 -1.51 11.52
N THR A 52 6.79 -0.42 11.30
CA THR A 52 6.27 0.95 11.47
C THR A 52 5.49 1.47 10.27
N TYR A 53 5.64 0.87 9.09
CA TYR A 53 5.12 1.37 7.82
C TYR A 53 3.58 1.35 7.73
N PRO A 54 2.86 0.32 8.24
CA PRO A 54 1.40 0.38 8.34
C PRO A 54 0.91 1.60 9.13
N ALA A 55 1.51 1.88 10.30
CA ALA A 55 1.12 3.00 11.16
C ALA A 55 1.40 4.35 10.49
N VAL A 56 2.57 4.50 9.85
CA VAL A 56 2.93 5.71 9.09
C VAL A 56 1.98 5.91 7.90
N SER A 57 1.63 4.84 7.19
CA SER A 57 0.71 4.91 6.05
C SER A 57 -0.71 5.27 6.49
N ALA A 58 -1.20 4.68 7.58
CA ALA A 58 -2.49 4.99 8.17
C ALA A 58 -2.58 6.46 8.63
N ALA A 59 -1.53 6.96 9.28
CA ALA A 59 -1.46 8.37 9.70
C ALA A 59 -1.51 9.32 8.49
N ARG A 60 -0.84 8.96 7.39
CA ARG A 60 -0.85 9.74 6.15
C ARG A 60 -2.19 9.69 5.42
N ALA A 61 -2.86 8.54 5.40
CA ALA A 61 -4.16 8.34 4.77
C ALA A 61 -5.34 8.94 5.56
N GLN A 62 -5.14 9.25 6.84
CA GLN A 62 -6.12 9.91 7.71
C GLN A 62 -7.48 9.16 7.72
N HIS A 63 -8.55 9.82 7.26
CA HIS A 63 -9.89 9.23 7.18
C HIS A 63 -9.98 8.04 6.22
N ARG A 64 -9.04 7.91 5.27
CA ARG A 64 -8.92 6.82 4.30
C ARG A 64 -7.93 5.74 4.72
N ARG A 65 -7.57 5.63 6.00
CA ARG A 65 -6.60 4.63 6.51
C ARG A 65 -6.93 3.18 6.14
N TRP A 66 -8.21 2.87 5.93
CA TRP A 66 -8.68 1.53 5.53
C TRP A 66 -8.59 1.28 4.02
N ASP A 67 -8.31 2.32 3.23
CA ASP A 67 -8.11 2.22 1.79
C ASP A 67 -6.62 1.95 1.44
N VAL A 68 -5.76 1.74 2.45
CA VAL A 68 -4.36 1.34 2.31
C VAL A 68 -4.24 -0.15 2.64
N TYR A 69 -4.05 -0.96 1.62
CA TYR A 69 -3.92 -2.41 1.75
C TYR A 69 -2.44 -2.80 1.84
N MET A 70 -2.02 -3.33 2.98
CA MET A 70 -0.65 -3.79 3.21
C MET A 70 -0.43 -5.15 2.55
N GLY A 71 0.42 -5.21 1.52
CA GLY A 71 0.64 -6.45 0.76
C GLY A 71 1.31 -7.55 1.58
N ILE A 72 0.87 -8.79 1.40
CA ILE A 72 1.53 -9.99 1.94
C ILE A 72 1.92 -10.86 0.76
N ASP A 73 3.19 -11.26 0.68
CA ASP A 73 3.59 -12.30 -0.28
C ASP A 73 3.30 -13.68 0.32
N ALA A 74 2.24 -14.33 -0.18
CA ALA A 74 1.85 -15.66 0.23
C ALA A 74 2.89 -16.74 -0.13
N PHE A 75 3.85 -16.44 -1.00
CA PHE A 75 4.99 -17.32 -1.29
C PHE A 75 6.14 -17.16 -0.28
N GLY A 76 6.10 -16.14 0.59
CA GLY A 76 7.05 -15.95 1.68
C GLY A 76 8.35 -15.24 1.31
N ARG A 77 8.39 -14.48 0.22
CA ARG A 77 9.62 -13.74 -0.14
C ARG A 77 9.64 -12.40 0.59
N ASN A 78 10.62 -12.23 1.47
CA ASN A 78 11.01 -10.95 2.08
C ASN A 78 9.85 -10.14 2.73
N THR A 79 8.75 -10.79 3.12
CA THR A 79 7.62 -10.13 3.79
C THR A 79 7.92 -10.02 5.28
N PHE A 80 7.62 -8.87 5.87
CA PHE A 80 7.71 -8.70 7.32
C PHE A 80 6.82 -9.71 8.04
N GLY A 81 7.35 -10.35 9.08
CA GLY A 81 6.67 -11.47 9.76
C GLY A 81 6.75 -12.81 9.03
N GLY A 82 7.61 -12.97 8.01
CA GLY A 82 7.89 -14.28 7.40
C GLY A 82 6.92 -14.73 6.29
N GLY A 83 5.96 -13.89 5.90
CA GLY A 83 5.01 -14.16 4.81
C GLY A 83 4.22 -15.48 4.97
N GLN A 84 3.71 -16.01 3.85
CA GLN A 84 2.92 -17.26 3.83
C GLN A 84 1.75 -17.24 4.83
N LEU A 85 1.50 -18.34 5.56
CA LEU A 85 0.48 -18.47 6.60
C LEU A 85 0.97 -18.04 8.00
N HIS A 86 2.19 -17.53 8.14
CA HIS A 86 2.82 -17.21 9.43
C HIS A 86 3.12 -15.73 9.63
N CYS A 87 2.47 -14.85 8.85
CA CYS A 87 2.68 -13.40 8.90
C CYS A 87 2.28 -12.73 10.23
N ASP A 88 1.73 -13.48 11.18
CA ASP A 88 1.50 -13.11 12.58
C ASP A 88 2.67 -13.44 13.52
N LYS A 89 3.65 -14.23 13.07
CA LYS A 89 4.77 -14.69 13.88
C LYS A 89 5.97 -13.77 13.67
N VAL A 90 6.41 -13.14 14.76
CA VAL A 90 7.62 -12.31 14.78
C VAL A 90 8.85 -13.21 14.50
N PRO A 91 9.81 -12.79 13.65
CA PRO A 91 11.08 -13.50 13.47
C PRO A 91 11.88 -13.68 14.75
#